data_AF-A0A7V0MHB9-F1
#
_entry.id   AF-A0A7V0MHB9-F1
#
_cell.length_a   1.000
_cell.length_b   1.000
_cell.length_c   1.000
_cell.angle_alpha   90.00
_cell.angle_beta   90.00
_cell.angle_gamma   90.00
#
_symmetry.space_group_name_H-M   'P 1'
#
loop_
_entity.id
_entity.type
_entity.pdbx_description
1 polymer ?
#
loop_
_entity_poly.entity_id
_entity_poly.type
_entity_poly.pdbx_seq_one_letter_code
_entity_poly.pdbx_strand_id
1 'polypeptide(L)' 'MGALSKRMEEALNNQINAELYSSYLYLSMSAYFESISLKGFAQWMKVQAEEELLHAMRKSRNHRKM' A
#
# COMPACT_ATOMS: atom_id res chain seq x y z
N MET A 1 -6.01 22.53 -16.02
CA MET A 1 -6.10 21.13 -15.56
C MET A 1 -7.57 20.78 -15.47
N GLY A 2 -7.98 19.66 -16.04
CA GLY A 2 -9.38 19.24 -16.08
C GLY A 2 -9.67 18.30 -14.91
N ALA A 3 -10.82 18.49 -14.27
CA ALA A 3 -11.27 17.63 -13.19
C ALA A 3 -11.35 16.16 -13.63
N LEU A 4 -10.96 15.25 -12.75
CA LEU A 4 -11.12 13.82 -12.96
C LEU A 4 -12.60 13.47 -13.12
N SER A 5 -12.91 12.52 -14.02
CA SER A 5 -14.25 11.91 -14.04
C SER A 5 -14.50 11.17 -12.72
N LYS A 6 -15.75 11.15 -12.24
CA LYS A 6 -16.13 10.42 -11.02
C LYS A 6 -15.64 8.96 -11.01
N ARG A 7 -15.74 8.27 -12.16
CA ARG A 7 -15.27 6.89 -12.32
C ARG A 7 -13.76 6.74 -12.04
N MET A 8 -12.96 7.71 -12.48
CA MET A 8 -11.51 7.69 -12.28
C MET A 8 -11.14 8.03 -10.84
N GLU A 9 -11.83 8.99 -10.23
CA GLU A 9 -11.68 9.33 -8.81
C GLU A 9 -12.00 8.12 -7.91
N GLU A 10 -13.14 7.46 -8.15
CA GLU A 10 -13.52 6.24 -7.42
C GLU A 10 -12.48 5.12 -7.59
N ALA A 11 -12.00 4.89 -8.81
CA ALA A 11 -10.97 3.89 -9.06
C ALA A 11 -9.64 4.20 -8.34
N LEU A 12 -9.22 5.46 -8.30
CA LEU A 12 -8.02 5.89 -7.57
C LEU A 12 -8.18 5.73 -6.07
N ASN A 13 -9.34 6.08 -5.51
CA ASN A 13 -9.64 5.89 -4.09
C ASN A 13 -9.63 4.41 -3.71
N ASN A 14 -10.25 3.56 -4.53
CA ASN A 14 -10.22 2.10 -4.34
C ASN A 14 -8.79 1.56 -4.40
N GLN A 15 -7.96 2.05 -5.33
CA GLN A 15 -6.56 1.64 -5.42
C GLN A 15 -5.77 2.06 -4.18
N ILE A 16 -5.93 3.30 -3.68
CA ILE A 16 -5.24 3.76 -2.46
C ILE A 16 -5.61 2.88 -1.27
N ASN A 17 -6.88 2.51 -1.12
CA ASN A 17 -7.32 1.61 -0.06
C ASN A 17 -6.70 0.20 -0.21
N ALA A 18 -6.60 -0.31 -1.44
CA ALA A 18 -5.96 -1.60 -1.71
C ALA A 18 -4.47 -1.61 -1.35
N GLU A 19 -3.73 -0.54 -1.65
CA GLU A 19 -2.31 -0.43 -1.27
C GLU A 19 -2.14 -0.37 0.25
N LEU A 20 -3.00 0.40 0.95
CA LEU A 20 -2.95 0.49 2.41
C LEU A 20 -3.28 -0.86 3.06
N TYR A 21 -4.32 -1.55 2.57
CA TYR A 21 -4.66 -2.90 3.02
C TYR A 21 -3.48 -3.86 2.81
N SER A 22 -2.84 -3.82 1.63
CA SER A 22 -1.68 -4.67 1.31
C SER A 22 -0.50 -4.38 2.22
N SER A 23 -0.22 -3.10 2.53
CA SER A 23 0.81 -2.71 3.50
C SER A 23 0.55 -3.30 4.89
N TYR A 24 -0.68 -3.22 5.40
CA TYR A 24 -1.06 -3.82 6.68
C TYR A 24 -0.97 -5.36 6.65
N LEU A 25 -1.39 -5.99 5.55
CA LEU A 25 -1.32 -7.43 5.37
C LEU A 25 0.14 -7.91 5.40
N TYR A 26 1.04 -7.28 4.65
CA TYR A 26 2.45 -7.63 4.64
C TYR A 26 3.11 -7.37 6.00
N LEU A 27 2.72 -6.33 6.71
CA LEU A 27 3.20 -6.12 8.09
C LEU A 27 2.73 -7.23 9.04
N SER A 28 1.49 -7.70 8.91
CA SER A 28 0.97 -8.85 9.66
C SER A 28 1.73 -10.14 9.32
N MET A 29 2.01 -10.38 8.04
CA MET A 29 2.83 -11.52 7.60
C MET A 29 4.26 -11.44 8.14
N SER A 30 4.85 -10.24 8.19
CA SER A 30 6.16 -10.01 8.80
C SER A 30 6.17 -10.41 10.27
N ALA A 31 5.16 -9.98 11.05
CA ALA A 31 5.00 -10.36 12.45
C ALA A 31 4.81 -11.88 12.62
N TYR A 32 4.03 -12.52 11.73
CA TYR A 32 3.87 -13.97 11.73
C TYR A 32 5.20 -14.69 11.49
N PHE A 33 5.96 -14.32 10.45
CA PHE A 33 7.24 -14.95 10.15
C PHE A 33 8.28 -14.75 11.25
N GLU A 34 8.28 -13.59 11.91
CA GLU A 34 9.14 -13.35 13.08
C GLU A 34 8.79 -14.32 14.23
N SER A 35 7.49 -14.55 14.48
CA SER A 35 7.02 -15.44 15.55
C SER A 35 7.44 -16.91 15.37
N ILE A 36 7.70 -17.33 14.13
CA ILE A 36 8.17 -18.68 13.80
C ILE A 36 9.66 -18.72 13.41
N SER A 37 10.43 -17.70 13.81
CA SER A 37 11.88 -17.60 13.59
C SER A 37 12.33 -17.59 12.12
N LEU A 38 11.43 -17.22 11.20
CA LEU A 38 11.69 -17.10 9.76
C LEU A 38 12.10 -15.67 9.38
N LYS A 39 13.21 -15.19 9.97
CA LYS A 39 13.66 -13.79 9.91
C LYS A 39 13.85 -13.23 8.49
N GLY A 40 14.31 -14.05 7.54
CA GLY A 40 14.46 -13.62 6.15
C GLY A 40 13.13 -13.26 5.49
N PHE A 41 12.10 -14.08 5.72
CA PHE A 41 10.75 -13.81 5.24
C PHE A 41 10.11 -12.63 5.99
N ALA A 42 10.34 -12.52 7.30
CA ALA A 42 9.88 -11.40 8.09
C ALA A 42 10.41 -10.06 7.54
N GLN A 43 11.71 -10.01 7.24
CA GLN A 43 12.34 -8.82 6.66
C GLN A 43 11.83 -8.52 5.25
N TRP A 44 11.66 -9.54 4.41
CA TRP A 44 11.13 -9.34 3.05
C TRP A 44 9.72 -8.76 3.08
N MET A 45 8.84 -9.31 3.93
CA MET A 45 7.47 -8.79 4.09
C MET A 45 7.44 -7.37 4.63
N LYS A 46 8.40 -7.00 5.50
CA LYS A 46 8.52 -5.62 5.99
C LYS A 46 8.89 -4.65 4.85
N VAL A 47 9.81 -5.03 3.97
CA VAL A 47 10.16 -4.24 2.78
C VAL A 47 8.94 -4.07 1.86
N GLN A 48 8.16 -5.13 1.62
CA GLN A 48 6.93 -5.02 0.82
C GLN A 48 5.88 -4.12 1.48
N ALA A 49 5.74 -4.18 2.80
CA ALA A 49 4.83 -3.28 3.51
C ALA A 49 5.20 -1.80 3.33
N GLU A 50 6.50 -1.48 3.35
CA GLU A 50 7.01 -0.14 3.09
C GLU A 50 6.80 0.29 1.62
N GLU A 51 7.00 -0.63 0.66
CA GLU A 51 6.77 -0.38 -0.77
C GLU A 51 5.30 0.00 -1.05
N GLU A 52 4.34 -0.75 -0.52
CA GLU A 52 2.92 -0.45 -0.75
C GLU A 52 2.47 0.83 -0.05
N LEU A 53 3.07 1.16 1.10
CA LEU A 53 2.81 2.44 1.75
C LEU A 53 3.28 3.62 0.88
N LEU A 54 4.44 3.49 0.22
CA LEU A 54 4.92 4.47 -0.75
C LEU A 54 4.00 4.55 -1.98
N HIS A 55 3.47 3.43 -2.46
CA HIS A 55 2.48 3.39 -3.53
C HIS A 55 1.21 4.17 -3.16
N ALA A 56 0.68 3.96 -1.96
CA ALA A 56 -0.49 4.69 -1.45
C ALA A 56 -0.22 6.20 -1.38
N MET A 57 0.92 6.60 -0.81
CA MET A 57 1.29 8.00 -0.65
C MET A 57 1.47 8.72 -1.99
N ARG A 58 2.15 8.09 -2.95
CA ARG A 58 2.38 8.67 -4.28
C ARG A 58 1.07 8.86 -5.04
N LYS A 59 0.17 7.86 -5.01
CA LYS A 59 -1.16 7.95 -5.63
C LYS A 59 -2.01 9.04 -4.99
N SER A 60 -2.02 9.14 -3.65
CA SER A 60 -2.74 10.21 -2.92
C SER A 60 -2.24 11.61 -3.28
N ARG A 61 -0.91 11.80 -3.37
CA ARG A 61 -0.32 13.09 -3.78
C ARG A 61 -0.68 13.45 -5.22
N ASN A 62 -0.69 12.47 -6.13
CA ASN A 62 -1.06 12.70 -7.52
C ASN A 62 -2.55 13.02 -7.65
N HIS A 63 -3.42 12.34 -6.90
CA HIS A 63 -4.85 12.65 -6.85
C HIS A 63 -5.13 14.10 -6.44
N ARG A 64 -4.43 14.63 -5.43
CA ARG A 64 -4.55 16.05 -5.01
C ARG A 64 -4.04 17.07 -6.04
N LYS A 65 -3.23 16.63 -7.00
CA LYS A 65 -2.63 17.47 -8.04
C LYS A 65 -3.37 17.39 -9.37
N MET A 66 -4.46 16.62 -9.49
CA MET A 66 -5.24 16.51 -10.73
C MET A 66 -6.52 17.31 -10.61
#